data_AF-W1IZT8-F1
#
_entry.id   AF-W1IZT8-F1
#
_cell.length_a   1.000
_cell.length_b   1.000
_cell.length_c   1.000
_cell.angle_alpha   90.00
_cell.angle_beta   90.00
_cell.angle_gamma   90.00
#
_symmetry.space_group_name_H-M   'P 1'
#
loop_
_entity.id
_entity.type
_entity.pdbx_description
1 polymer ?
#
loop_
_entity_poly.entity_id
_entity_poly.type
_entity_poly.pdbx_seq_one_letter_code
_entity_poly.pdbx_strand_id
1 'polypeptide(L)'
;MFSVFNSDDFNKLNNISQDNIARGIKRLMKNENEYGLRYTYERLPLRVDYTKCDLKGHDFAVVFTFGEIQNTRYKSHLLGLFQVTKEQLEQNN
;
A
#
# COMPACT_ATOMS: atom_id res chain seq x y z
N MET A 1 7.15 -14.50 8.00
CA MET A 1 6.49 -13.26 7.56
C MET A 1 6.26 -13.37 6.07
N PHE A 2 5.01 -13.54 5.63
CA PHE A 2 4.67 -13.61 4.21
C PHE A 2 4.50 -12.18 3.68
N SER A 3 5.36 -11.78 2.75
CA SER A 3 5.21 -10.58 1.93
C SER A 3 4.87 -11.00 0.51
N VAL A 4 4.04 -10.24 -0.20
CA VAL A 4 3.90 -10.42 -1.63
C VAL A 4 5.22 -9.99 -2.29
N PHE A 5 5.71 -10.79 -3.23
CA PHE A 5 6.94 -10.51 -3.97
C PHE A 5 6.85 -9.11 -4.59
N ASN A 6 7.89 -8.29 -4.39
CA ASN A 6 7.97 -6.88 -4.79
C ASN A 6 6.99 -5.88 -4.13
N SER A 7 6.22 -6.28 -3.11
CA SER A 7 5.39 -5.33 -2.36
C SER A 7 6.10 -4.75 -1.12
N ASP A 8 5.88 -3.47 -0.87
CA ASP A 8 6.30 -2.75 0.32
C ASP A 8 5.17 -2.61 1.35
N ASP A 9 5.58 -2.40 2.60
CA ASP A 9 4.64 -1.97 3.63
C ASP A 9 4.18 -0.54 3.31
N PHE A 10 2.87 -0.33 3.24
CA PHE A 10 2.33 1.01 3.04
C PHE A 10 2.84 1.99 4.11
N ASN A 11 3.02 1.50 5.34
CA ASN A 11 3.47 2.33 6.46
C ASN A 11 4.96 2.68 6.40
N LYS A 12 5.74 2.08 5.49
CA LYS A 12 7.14 2.43 5.24
C LYS A 12 7.32 3.50 4.18
N LEU A 13 6.28 3.81 3.41
CA LEU A 13 6.31 4.91 2.46
C LEU A 13 6.45 6.26 3.18
N ASN A 14 6.99 7.26 2.48
CA ASN A 14 6.99 8.63 3.00
C ASN A 14 5.55 9.17 3.18
N ASN A 15 5.38 10.14 4.09
CA ASN A 15 4.07 10.69 4.44
C ASN A 15 3.32 11.29 3.23
N ILE A 16 4.02 11.86 2.26
CA ILE A 16 3.42 12.45 1.05
C ILE A 16 2.78 11.37 0.18
N SER A 17 3.51 10.28 -0.06
CA SER A 17 3.06 9.15 -0.86
C SER A 17 1.91 8.42 -0.17
N GLN A 18 1.99 8.26 1.15
CA GLN A 18 0.89 7.72 1.96
C GLN A 18 -0.36 8.58 1.83
N ASP A 19 -0.26 9.90 1.99
CA ASP A 19 -1.43 10.78 1.93
C ASP A 19 -2.06 10.79 0.54
N ASN A 20 -1.26 10.82 -0.53
CA ASN A 20 -1.73 10.76 -1.90
C ASN A 20 -2.53 9.49 -2.19
N ILE A 21 -2.04 8.33 -1.75
CA ILE A 21 -2.73 7.05 -1.94
C ILE A 21 -3.94 6.94 -1.01
N ALA A 22 -3.80 7.32 0.27
CA ALA A 22 -4.84 7.22 1.29
C ALA A 22 -6.09 8.03 0.94
N ARG A 23 -5.93 9.20 0.32
CA ARG A 23 -7.05 10.04 -0.15
C ARG A 23 -7.98 9.29 -1.12
N GLY A 24 -7.45 8.34 -1.87
CA GLY A 24 -8.23 7.53 -2.82
C GLY A 24 -8.95 6.33 -2.19
N ILE A 25 -8.67 5.99 -0.93
CA ILE A 25 -9.18 4.78 -0.27
C ILE A 25 -10.21 5.15 0.80
N LYS A 26 -11.49 4.87 0.52
CA LYS A 26 -12.58 5.06 1.50
C LYS A 26 -12.43 4.08 2.66
N ARG A 27 -12.86 4.48 3.86
CA ARG A 27 -12.88 3.65 5.09
C ARG A 27 -11.48 3.22 5.60
N LEU A 28 -10.43 3.91 5.16
CA LEU A 28 -9.10 3.75 5.71
C LEU A 28 -9.09 4.20 7.18
N MET A 29 -8.55 3.38 8.06
CA MET A 29 -8.35 3.74 9.46
C MET A 29 -6.90 4.19 9.65
N LYS A 30 -6.74 5.41 10.14
CA LYS A 30 -5.46 6.02 10.51
C LYS A 30 -5.30 5.91 12.02
N ASN A 31 -4.27 5.20 12.46
CA ASN A 31 -3.92 5.03 13.86
C ASN A 31 -2.51 5.56 14.09
N GLU A 32 -2.31 6.37 15.11
CA GLU A 32 -0.98 6.85 15.50
C GLU A 32 -0.65 6.28 16.87
N ASN A 33 0.54 5.70 17.02
CA ASN A 33 1.04 5.19 18.29
C ASN A 33 2.52 5.53 18.47
N GLU A 34 3.13 5.04 19.55
CA GLU A 34 4.56 5.23 19.84
C GLU A 34 5.51 4.71 18.73
N TYR A 35 5.02 3.83 17.85
CA TYR A 35 5.74 3.31 16.68
C TYR A 35 5.45 4.08 15.39
N GLY A 36 4.77 5.22 15.49
CA GLY A 36 4.44 6.10 14.39
C GLY A 36 3.07 5.86 13.79
N LEU A 37 2.91 6.36 12.56
CA LEU A 37 1.63 6.37 11.86
C LEU A 37 1.36 5.05 11.15
N ARG A 38 0.15 4.50 11.34
CA ARG A 38 -0.31 3.25 10.73
C ARG A 38 -1.65 3.40 10.04
N TYR A 39 -1.71 2.96 8.80
CA TYR A 39 -2.92 2.85 8.01
C TYR A 39 -3.37 1.39 7.88
N THR A 40 -4.66 1.17 8.09
CA THR A 40 -5.29 -0.16 7.99
C THR A 40 -6.64 -0.08 7.29
N TYR A 41 -7.05 -1.17 6.65
CA TYR A 41 -8.38 -1.33 6.07
C TYR A 41 -9.02 -2.58 6.66
N GLU A 42 -10.20 -2.44 7.28
CA GLU A 42 -10.87 -3.54 7.99
C GLU A 42 -9.95 -4.30 8.98
N ARG A 43 -9.10 -3.55 9.69
CA ARG A 43 -8.09 -4.04 10.66
C ARG A 43 -6.94 -4.85 10.05
N LEU A 44 -6.87 -4.94 8.73
CA LEU A 44 -5.74 -5.54 8.03
C LEU A 44 -4.71 -4.46 7.64
N PRO A 45 -3.41 -4.79 7.70
CA PRO A 45 -2.37 -3.88 7.22
C PRO A 45 -2.45 -3.76 5.69
N LEU A 46 -2.03 -2.60 5.21
CA LEU A 46 -1.93 -2.30 3.79
C LEU A 46 -0.56 -2.66 3.24
N ARG A 47 -0.56 -3.14 2.01
CA ARG A 47 0.62 -3.35 1.17
C ARG A 47 0.44 -2.55 -0.11
N VAL A 48 1.58 -2.10 -0.63
CA VAL A 48 1.67 -1.38 -1.89
C VAL A 48 2.69 -2.10 -2.78
N ASP A 49 2.36 -2.32 -4.02
CA ASP A 49 3.29 -2.82 -5.03
C ASP A 49 3.36 -1.81 -6.17
N TYR A 50 4.57 -1.47 -6.59
CA TYR A 50 4.80 -0.51 -7.66
C TYR A 50 5.14 -1.27 -8.93
N THR A 51 4.21 -1.24 -9.88
CA THR A 51 4.39 -1.90 -11.16
C THR A 51 4.39 -0.89 -12.30
N LYS A 52 5.25 -1.14 -13.28
CA LYS A 52 5.24 -0.41 -14.55
C LYS A 52 4.21 -1.04 -15.47
N CYS A 53 3.48 -0.23 -16.22
CA CYS A 53 2.64 -0.71 -17.31
C CYS A 53 3.37 -0.50 -18.65
N ASP A 54 3.48 -1.56 -19.45
CA ASP A 54 4.14 -1.53 -20.76
C ASP A 54 3.39 -0.65 -21.77
N LEU A 55 2.09 -0.37 -21.53
CA LEU A 55 1.33 0.59 -22.32
C LEU A 55 1.54 2.01 -21.77
N LYS A 56 2.28 2.82 -22.54
CA LYS A 56 2.33 4.30 -22.46
C LYS A 56 2.99 4.90 -21.20
N GLY A 57 3.83 4.16 -20.48
CA GLY A 57 4.66 4.75 -19.42
C GLY A 57 3.86 5.19 -18.18
N HIS A 58 2.75 4.51 -17.91
CA HIS A 58 1.99 4.70 -16.69
C HIS A 58 2.52 3.77 -15.61
N ASP A 59 3.08 4.33 -14.54
CA ASP A 59 3.42 3.60 -13.33
C ASP A 59 2.19 3.52 -12.42
N PHE A 60 1.99 2.38 -11.76
CA PHE A 60 0.85 2.15 -10.88
C PHE A 60 1.28 1.67 -9.50
N ALA A 61 0.64 2.21 -8.48
CA ALA A 61 0.62 1.65 -7.14
C ALA A 61 -0.60 0.73 -7.00
N VAL A 62 -0.35 -0.55 -6.82
CA VAL A 62 -1.35 -1.57 -6.49
C VAL A 62 -1.47 -1.62 -4.97
N VAL A 63 -2.62 -1.26 -4.43
CA VAL A 63 -2.84 -1.24 -2.98
C VAL A 63 -3.79 -2.34 -2.58
N PHE A 64 -3.37 -3.16 -1.63
CA PHE A 64 -4.14 -4.30 -1.17
C PHE A 64 -3.95 -4.53 0.33
N THR A 65 -4.93 -5.20 0.95
CA THR A 65 -4.74 -5.79 2.28
C THR A 65 -4.07 -7.13 2.15
N PHE A 66 -3.24 -7.51 3.12
CA PHE A 66 -2.71 -8.86 3.24
C PHE A 66 -2.60 -9.24 4.72
N GLY A 67 -3.22 -10.36 5.11
CA GLY A 67 -3.13 -10.84 6.47
C GLY A 67 -3.48 -12.33 6.62
N GLU A 68 -2.96 -12.93 7.67
CA GLU A 68 -3.27 -14.30 8.07
C GLU A 68 -4.60 -14.32 8.84
N ILE A 69 -5.56 -15.11 8.37
CA ILE A 69 -6.88 -15.26 9.03
C ILE A 69 -6.95 -16.50 9.91
N GLN A 70 -6.17 -17.54 9.58
CA GLN A 70 -5.97 -18.78 10.33
C GLN A 70 -4.57 -19.29 10.03
N ASN A 71 -4.03 -20.20 10.86
CA ASN A 71 -2.69 -20.75 10.64
C ASN A 71 -2.54 -21.24 9.19
N THR A 72 -1.57 -20.68 8.45
CA THR A 72 -1.28 -20.97 7.03
C THR A 72 -2.36 -20.57 6.02
N ARG A 73 -3.39 -19.82 6.42
CA ARG A 73 -4.45 -19.31 5.54
C ARG A 73 -4.43 -17.79 5.51
N TYR A 74 -4.19 -17.26 4.32
CA TYR A 74 -4.04 -15.83 4.08
C TYR A 74 -5.25 -15.29 3.32
N LYS A 75 -5.60 -14.03 3.60
CA LYS A 75 -6.61 -13.28 2.87
C LYS A 75 -5.99 -12.00 2.35
N SER A 76 -6.28 -11.69 1.09
CA SER A 76 -5.91 -10.43 0.46
C SER A 76 -7.09 -9.83 -0.28
N HIS A 77 -7.19 -8.50 -0.23
CA HIS A 77 -8.19 -7.76 -1.02
C HIS A 77 -7.51 -6.61 -1.73
N LEU A 78 -7.71 -6.54 -3.04
CA LEU A 78 -7.35 -5.37 -3.82
C LEU A 78 -8.26 -4.21 -3.41
N LEU A 79 -7.64 -3.12 -2.97
CA LEU A 79 -8.35 -1.89 -2.59
C LEU A 79 -8.37 -0.88 -3.73
N GLY A 80 -7.32 -0.86 -4.55
CA GLY A 80 -7.28 0.02 -5.70
C GLY A 80 -5.98 -0.07 -6.51
N LEU A 81 -6.06 0.48 -7.71
CA LEU A 81 -4.95 0.74 -8.60
C LEU A 81 -4.86 2.27 -8.75
N PHE A 82 -3.75 2.84 -8.33
CA PHE A 82 -3.52 4.27 -8.36
C PHE A 82 -2.42 4.56 -9.36
N GLN A 83 -2.71 5.37 -10.38
CA GLN A 83 -1.66 5.86 -11.25
C GLN A 83 -0.74 6.76 -10.42
N VAL A 84 0.56 6.48 -10.47
CA VAL A 84 1.59 7.26 -9.79
C VAL A 84 2.52 7.89 -10.82
N THR A 85 3.04 9.08 -10.51
CA THR A 85 4.05 9.73 -11.35
C THR A 85 5.45 9.37 -10.87
N LYS A 86 6.45 9.45 -11.76
CA LYS A 86 7.86 9.20 -11.41
C LYS A 86 8.34 10.06 -10.23
N GLU A 87 7.89 11.31 -10.14
CA GLU A 87 8.21 12.22 -9.04
C GLU A 87 7.75 11.70 -7.66
N GLN A 88 6.66 10.91 -7.62
CA GLN A 88 6.17 10.28 -6.38
C GLN A 88 6.98 9.02 -6.02
N LEU A 89 7.64 8.38 -6.99
CA LEU A 89 8.46 7.19 -6.79
C LEU A 89 9.91 7.55 -6.40
N GLU A 90 10.45 8.63 -6.97
CA GLU A 90 11.85 9.04 -6.79
C GLU A 90 12.15 9.68 -5.42
N GLN A 91 11.13 10.05 -4.63
CA GLN A 91 11.30 10.49 -3.24
C GLN A 91 11.56 9.35 -2.24
N ASN A 92 11.72 8.11 -2.71
CA ASN A 92 11.94 6.93 -1.87
C ASN A 92 13.31 6.25 -2.08
N ASN A 93 14.25 6.88 -2.81
CA ASN A 93 15.63 6.38 -3.00
C ASN A 93 16.65 7.25 -2.28
#